data_AF-A0A521TL57-F1
#
_entry.id   AF-A0A521TL57-F1
#
_cell.length_a   1.000
_cell.length_b   1.000
_cell.length_c   1.000
_cell.angle_alpha   90.00
_cell.angle_beta   90.00
_cell.angle_gamma   90.00
#
_symmetry.space_group_name_H-M   'P 1'
#
loop_
_entity.id
_entity.type
_entity.pdbx_description
1 polymer ?
#
loop_
_entity_poly.entity_id
_entity_poly.type
_entity_poly.pdbx_seq_one_letter_code
_entity_poly.pdbx_strand_id
1 'polypeptide(L)'
;MPRRSDAPEARAMNRGWYWRLGTVLFVIVAAFVVLWPSIPKLSTPWVRAHIPFRLNEGLDIRGGARLSYDVQIGQAIADRRARSMEDFRGQLASDFGIHRGEGRLTPDEITRLAERVTVTAGSTNRDFVARFRNAADVARVSDRMITDRGLRRISSSGSTITLGLDPREVTSLEDSAVQQAIQTISNRIDELAVKETSITARGETIVVEVPGQDQAYFQQIRDIIRRTARLEFKILDDESPALAAIIAGQAIPGAPEGAPAPTAHPLPAGITQETELAPVGPGRNAQSTYLRSTGPNARQQLQDYLDSIRTAIPEGRQILIGKSDRSDGAATTGETWRTYTVFSVAQVDGSMIDDARVSVDPQENRPFVSLNFNRRGGEVFARVTEENVKKRFAIVLDDRVNSAPQIQQRIGGGSARITLGGDSDYRIVLREANDLVVVLRAGALPAPLSEGKQDYVGPTLGSDTIRHARNAMLVGIALVLTFMAIYYGYAGWIANGAVLINLALQLATMVLFGATITLPGLAGLALTVGMSVDNNVLINERIREELREGKSLRAAVDAGYAHAFSAIFDGHVTTLISGVVLLQYGTGPVKGFAVTLLIGVIANLFTGVFATRVVFDWLVRGLKVKTLLGAK
;
A
#
# COMPACT_ATOMS: atom_id res chain seq x y z
N MET A 1 55.54 -39.30 -59.01
CA MET A 1 54.70 -38.07 -59.03
C MET A 1 53.80 -38.15 -60.26
N PRO A 2 52.50 -37.80 -60.20
CA PRO A 2 52.00 -36.55 -59.62
C PRO A 2 50.86 -36.65 -58.58
N ARG A 3 50.93 -35.65 -57.70
CA ARG A 3 49.99 -34.97 -56.78
C ARG A 3 48.60 -35.57 -56.52
N ARG A 4 48.42 -36.06 -55.28
CA ARG A 4 47.18 -35.96 -54.50
C ARG A 4 46.89 -34.48 -54.21
N SER A 5 45.67 -34.04 -54.50
CA SER A 5 45.08 -32.81 -53.96
C SER A 5 43.77 -33.16 -53.25
N ASP A 6 43.89 -33.71 -52.04
CA ASP A 6 42.76 -33.81 -51.12
C ASP A 6 42.60 -32.45 -50.44
N ALA A 7 41.87 -31.53 -51.09
CA ALA A 7 41.32 -30.37 -50.40
C ALA A 7 40.13 -30.83 -49.55
N PRO A 8 40.03 -30.45 -48.26
CA PRO A 8 38.88 -30.81 -47.45
C PRO A 8 37.69 -29.93 -47.86
N GLU A 9 36.82 -30.44 -48.73
CA GLU A 9 35.49 -29.86 -48.92
C GLU A 9 34.72 -29.99 -47.60
N ALA A 10 34.61 -28.88 -46.87
CA ALA A 10 33.69 -28.73 -45.76
C ALA A 10 32.25 -28.83 -46.30
N ARG A 11 31.68 -30.04 -46.34
CA ARG A 11 30.26 -30.23 -46.67
C ARG A 11 29.41 -29.46 -45.65
N ALA A 12 28.68 -28.46 -46.15
CA ALA A 12 27.79 -27.61 -45.37
C ALA A 12 26.81 -28.45 -44.53
N MET A 13 26.61 -28.05 -43.28
CA MET A 13 25.64 -28.69 -42.39
C MET A 13 24.20 -28.44 -42.88
N ASN A 14 23.27 -29.31 -42.49
CA ASN A 14 21.87 -29.17 -42.94
C ASN A 14 21.28 -27.82 -42.46
N ARG A 15 20.44 -27.19 -43.28
CA ARG A 15 19.74 -25.91 -43.01
C ARG A 15 19.09 -25.89 -41.63
N GLY A 16 18.54 -27.02 -41.17
CA GLY A 16 17.94 -27.16 -39.85
C GLY A 16 18.91 -26.94 -38.68
N TRP A 17 20.20 -27.23 -38.84
CA TRP A 17 21.19 -26.96 -37.78
C TRP A 17 21.50 -25.46 -37.67
N TYR A 18 21.62 -24.74 -38.79
CA TYR A 18 21.89 -23.30 -38.76
C TYR A 18 20.77 -22.52 -38.08
N TRP A 19 19.51 -22.94 -38.25
CA TRP A 19 18.39 -22.38 -37.48
C TRP A 19 18.55 -22.61 -35.98
N ARG A 20 18.91 -23.82 -35.56
CA ARG A 20 19.14 -24.13 -34.12
C ARG A 20 20.30 -23.31 -33.56
N LEU A 21 21.42 -23.21 -34.28
CA LEU A 21 22.55 -22.36 -33.89
C LEU A 21 22.12 -20.89 -33.79
N GLY A 22 21.38 -20.39 -34.78
CA GLY A 22 20.84 -19.03 -34.78
C GLY A 22 19.98 -18.75 -33.55
N THR A 23 19.11 -19.69 -33.16
CA THR A 23 18.31 -19.58 -31.92
C THR A 23 19.20 -19.52 -30.68
N VAL A 24 20.21 -20.39 -30.55
CA VAL A 24 21.12 -20.39 -29.40
C VAL A 24 21.88 -19.06 -29.32
N LEU A 25 22.47 -18.60 -30.43
CA LEU A 25 23.20 -17.34 -30.47
C LEU A 25 22.31 -16.13 -30.16
N PHE A 26 21.10 -16.10 -30.72
CA PHE A 26 20.13 -15.05 -30.44
C PHE A 26 19.80 -14.97 -28.95
N VAL A 27 19.51 -16.11 -28.32
CA VAL A 27 19.17 -16.19 -26.90
C VAL A 27 20.35 -15.74 -26.02
N ILE A 28 21.58 -16.13 -26.36
CA ILE A 28 22.78 -15.68 -25.64
C ILE A 28 23.00 -14.17 -25.78
N VAL A 29 22.88 -13.63 -26.99
CA VAL A 29 23.05 -12.20 -27.25
C VAL A 29 21.96 -11.40 -26.53
N ALA A 30 20.70 -11.85 -26.58
CA ALA A 30 19.59 -11.22 -25.86
C ALA A 30 19.86 -11.21 -24.35
N ALA A 31 20.32 -12.32 -23.77
CA ALA A 31 20.68 -12.38 -22.36
C ALA A 31 21.79 -11.38 -22.00
N PHE A 32 22.81 -11.25 -22.85
CA PHE A 32 23.91 -10.31 -22.62
C PHE A 32 23.45 -8.85 -22.71
N VAL A 33 22.58 -8.51 -23.66
CA VAL A 33 21.99 -7.16 -23.79
C VAL A 33 21.17 -6.80 -22.54
N VAL A 34 20.36 -7.74 -22.03
CA VAL A 34 19.57 -7.53 -20.82
C VAL A 34 20.45 -7.38 -19.57
N LEU A 35 21.56 -8.12 -19.49
CA LEU A 35 22.48 -8.05 -18.37
C LEU A 35 23.44 -6.86 -18.43
N TRP A 36 23.67 -6.27 -19.61
CA TRP A 36 24.64 -5.19 -19.81
C TRP A 36 24.55 -4.06 -18.78
N PRO A 37 23.37 -3.48 -18.48
CA PRO A 37 23.26 -2.36 -17.54
C PRO A 37 23.66 -2.74 -16.12
N SER A 38 23.52 -4.02 -15.78
CA SER A 38 23.83 -4.58 -14.45
C SER A 38 25.32 -4.84 -14.26
N ILE A 39 26.16 -4.76 -15.30
CA ILE A 39 27.61 -4.98 -15.21
C ILE A 39 28.32 -3.64 -14.93
N PRO A 40 28.87 -3.41 -13.71
CA PRO A 40 29.39 -2.09 -13.32
C PRO A 40 30.57 -1.61 -14.18
N LYS A 41 31.41 -2.54 -14.65
CA LYS A 41 32.61 -2.22 -15.46
C LYS A 41 32.32 -2.01 -16.95
N LEU A 42 31.18 -2.48 -17.48
CA LEU A 42 30.78 -2.34 -18.89
C LEU A 42 29.67 -1.30 -19.12
N SER A 43 28.94 -0.90 -18.07
CA SER A 43 27.78 -0.01 -18.22
C SER A 43 28.18 1.47 -18.33
N THR A 44 28.08 2.02 -19.53
CA THR A 44 28.20 3.47 -19.76
C THR A 44 26.93 4.20 -19.29
N PRO A 45 27.00 5.51 -18.97
CA PRO A 45 25.83 6.29 -18.58
C PRO A 45 24.69 6.25 -19.60
N TRP A 46 25.02 6.18 -20.89
CA TRP A 46 24.05 6.04 -21.98
C TRP A 46 23.24 4.75 -21.88
N VAL A 47 23.91 3.62 -21.62
CA VAL A 47 23.25 2.31 -21.47
C VAL A 47 22.33 2.30 -20.25
N ARG A 48 22.79 2.90 -19.13
CA ARG A 48 21.99 3.00 -17.90
C ARG A 48 20.76 3.90 -18.03
N ALA A 49 20.74 4.80 -19.03
CA ALA A 49 19.62 5.69 -19.30
C ALA A 49 18.61 5.08 -20.29
N HIS A 50 19.05 4.26 -21.25
CA HIS A 50 18.18 3.71 -22.30
C HIS A 50 17.69 2.28 -22.04
N ILE A 51 18.35 1.54 -21.14
CA ILE A 51 17.91 0.20 -20.75
C ILE A 51 17.46 0.23 -19.28
N PRO A 52 16.15 0.08 -19.01
CA PRO A 52 15.59 0.23 -17.67
C PRO A 52 15.85 -0.98 -16.77
N PHE A 53 16.21 -2.13 -17.34
CA PHE A 53 16.30 -3.39 -16.61
C PHE A 53 17.56 -3.45 -15.73
N ARG A 54 17.36 -3.74 -14.43
CA ARG A 54 18.43 -3.92 -13.44
C ARG A 54 18.12 -5.10 -12.53
N LEU A 55 19.17 -5.61 -11.91
CA LEU A 55 19.06 -6.62 -10.86
C LEU A 55 18.43 -5.97 -9.61
N ASN A 56 17.22 -6.37 -9.26
CA ASN A 56 16.58 -5.94 -8.01
C ASN A 56 17.10 -6.82 -6.87
N GLU A 57 17.54 -6.24 -5.76
CA GLU A 57 17.99 -7.02 -4.60
C GLU A 57 16.96 -6.94 -3.48
N GLY A 58 16.80 -8.03 -2.74
CA GLY A 58 15.82 -8.17 -1.67
C GLY A 58 16.19 -7.42 -0.42
N LEU A 59 15.22 -7.24 0.46
CA LEU A 59 15.39 -6.60 1.76
C LEU A 59 16.41 -7.33 2.64
N ASP A 60 16.48 -8.66 2.49
CA ASP A 60 17.46 -9.51 3.16
C ASP A 60 18.90 -9.29 2.66
N ILE A 61 19.05 -8.71 1.47
CA ILE A 61 20.36 -8.33 0.90
C ILE A 61 20.70 -6.86 1.20
N ARG A 62 19.75 -5.95 0.96
CA ARG A 62 19.98 -4.50 1.09
C ARG A 62 19.88 -3.97 2.51
N GLY A 63 19.24 -4.73 3.40
CA GLY A 63 18.77 -4.23 4.68
C GLY A 63 17.51 -3.38 4.52
N GLY A 64 16.68 -3.40 5.57
CA GLY A 64 15.55 -2.50 5.68
C GLY A 64 14.43 -3.01 6.59
N ALA A 65 13.23 -2.48 6.41
CA ALA A 65 12.08 -2.78 7.24
C ALA A 65 10.94 -3.39 6.42
N ARG A 66 10.33 -4.44 6.99
CA ARG A 66 9.08 -5.04 6.51
C ARG A 66 7.99 -4.71 7.50
N LEU A 67 7.03 -3.92 7.06
CA LEU A 67 5.94 -3.38 7.87
C LEU A 67 4.63 -4.01 7.41
N SER A 68 3.92 -4.69 8.31
CA SER A 68 2.60 -5.26 8.04
C SER A 68 1.52 -4.39 8.67
N TYR A 69 0.46 -4.12 7.92
CA TYR A 69 -0.68 -3.32 8.36
C TYR A 69 -1.98 -4.02 8.01
N ASP A 70 -2.94 -4.07 8.92
CA ASP A 70 -4.28 -4.58 8.65
C ASP A 70 -5.24 -3.41 8.45
N VAL A 71 -5.95 -3.40 7.32
CA VAL A 71 -6.95 -2.38 7.00
C VAL A 71 -8.20 -2.64 7.81
N GLN A 72 -8.64 -1.65 8.61
CA GLN A 72 -9.81 -1.78 9.48
C GLN A 72 -11.13 -1.66 8.71
N ILE A 73 -11.47 -2.66 7.89
CA ILE A 73 -12.63 -2.64 7.01
C ILE A 73 -13.94 -2.39 7.77
N GLY A 74 -14.07 -2.93 8.99
CA GLY A 74 -15.23 -2.70 9.84
C GLY A 74 -15.53 -1.21 10.08
N GLN A 75 -14.50 -0.36 10.18
CA GLN A 75 -14.68 1.08 10.30
C GLN A 75 -15.07 1.74 8.97
N ALA A 76 -14.49 1.35 7.84
CA ALA A 76 -14.91 1.85 6.52
C ALA A 76 -16.39 1.54 6.23
N ILE A 77 -16.85 0.36 6.64
CA ILE A 77 -18.26 -0.04 6.55
C ILE A 77 -19.13 0.82 7.45
N ALA A 78 -18.70 1.06 8.70
CA ALA A 78 -19.41 1.93 9.62
C ALA A 78 -19.51 3.37 9.11
N ASP A 79 -18.45 3.90 8.48
CA ASP A 79 -18.41 5.22 7.86
C ASP A 79 -19.31 5.27 6.61
N ARG A 80 -19.30 4.24 5.76
CA ARG A 80 -20.24 4.14 4.63
C ARG A 80 -21.69 4.09 5.11
N ARG A 81 -21.97 3.33 6.17
CA ARG A 81 -23.29 3.29 6.79
C ARG A 81 -23.70 4.67 7.31
N ALA A 82 -22.82 5.38 8.00
CA ALA A 82 -23.09 6.73 8.49
C ALA A 82 -23.39 7.71 7.34
N ARG A 83 -22.64 7.65 6.24
CA ARG A 83 -22.93 8.41 5.01
C ARG A 83 -24.29 8.04 4.41
N SER A 84 -24.59 6.74 4.31
CA SER A 84 -25.86 6.26 3.76
C SER A 84 -27.06 6.66 4.62
N MET A 85 -26.89 6.70 5.95
CA MET A 85 -27.90 7.26 6.87
C MET A 85 -28.16 8.73 6.58
N GLU A 86 -27.12 9.52 6.33
CA GLU A 86 -27.24 10.93 6.03
C GLU A 86 -27.91 11.18 4.67
N ASP A 87 -27.50 10.45 3.64
CA ASP A 87 -28.14 10.51 2.32
C ASP A 87 -29.62 10.10 2.39
N PHE A 88 -29.93 9.10 3.22
CA PHE A 88 -31.29 8.67 3.49
C PHE A 88 -32.10 9.75 4.23
N ARG A 89 -31.51 10.44 5.22
CA ARG A 89 -32.14 11.60 5.89
C ARG A 89 -32.42 12.73 4.91
N GLY A 90 -31.46 13.07 4.04
CA GLY A 90 -31.62 14.13 3.04
C GLY A 90 -32.80 13.88 2.10
N GLN A 91 -32.97 12.63 1.67
CA GLN A 91 -34.13 12.26 0.86
C GLN A 91 -35.43 12.34 1.64
N LEU A 92 -35.47 11.80 2.87
CA LEU A 92 -36.67 11.89 3.71
C LEU A 92 -37.07 13.35 3.93
N ALA A 93 -36.11 14.23 4.21
CA ALA A 93 -36.34 15.66 4.34
C ALA A 93 -36.92 16.27 3.05
N SER A 94 -36.42 15.85 1.89
CA SER A 94 -36.95 16.29 0.58
C SER A 94 -38.38 15.79 0.38
N ASP A 95 -38.65 14.52 0.67
CA ASP A 95 -39.98 13.90 0.55
C ASP A 95 -41.00 14.49 1.53
N PHE A 96 -40.54 14.96 2.71
CA PHE A 96 -41.36 15.70 3.67
C PHE A 96 -41.46 17.20 3.34
N GLY A 97 -40.77 17.69 2.30
CA GLY A 97 -40.77 19.09 1.89
C GLY A 97 -40.00 20.03 2.83
N ILE A 98 -39.14 19.47 3.70
CA ILE A 98 -38.28 20.17 4.64
C ILE A 98 -37.05 20.75 3.92
N HIS A 99 -36.50 19.99 2.95
CA HIS A 99 -35.34 20.37 2.14
C HIS A 99 -35.73 20.55 0.66
N ARG A 100 -35.16 21.56 -0.02
CA ARG A 100 -35.45 21.86 -1.44
C ARG A 100 -34.18 22.07 -2.30
N GLY A 101 -32.99 21.77 -1.78
CA GLY A 101 -31.72 21.99 -2.47
C GLY A 101 -30.97 20.70 -2.82
N GLU A 102 -29.86 20.84 -3.56
CA GLU A 102 -28.90 19.75 -3.84
C GLU A 102 -27.79 19.66 -2.76
N GLY A 103 -28.11 20.08 -1.53
CA GLY A 103 -27.15 20.27 -0.43
C GLY A 103 -27.29 19.25 0.69
N ARG A 104 -26.32 19.27 1.61
CA ARG A 104 -26.47 18.61 2.91
C ARG A 104 -27.49 19.39 3.75
N LEU A 105 -28.19 18.68 4.64
CA LEU A 105 -29.20 19.29 5.49
C LEU A 105 -28.59 20.37 6.38
N THR A 106 -29.25 21.53 6.44
CA THR A 106 -28.92 22.56 7.41
C THR A 106 -29.28 22.08 8.82
N PRO A 107 -28.61 22.60 9.87
CA PRO A 107 -28.91 22.21 11.25
C PRO A 107 -30.40 22.33 11.61
N ASP A 108 -31.07 23.38 11.14
CA ASP A 108 -32.50 23.62 11.38
C ASP A 108 -33.41 22.63 10.63
N GLU A 109 -32.99 22.17 9.45
CA GLU A 109 -33.69 21.11 8.71
C GLU A 109 -33.55 19.75 9.39
N ILE A 110 -32.39 19.45 9.98
CA ILE A 110 -32.17 18.22 10.76
C ILE A 110 -33.09 18.20 11.98
N THR A 111 -33.19 19.30 12.73
CA THR A 111 -34.09 19.39 13.88
C THR A 111 -35.55 19.19 13.47
N ARG A 112 -36.02 19.84 12.39
CA ARG A 112 -37.38 19.65 11.86
C ARG A 112 -37.63 18.23 11.35
N LEU A 113 -36.62 17.57 10.78
CA LEU A 113 -36.71 16.19 10.34
C LEU A 113 -36.87 15.22 11.54
N ALA A 114 -36.12 15.47 12.62
CA ALA A 114 -36.17 14.67 13.85
C ALA A 114 -37.55 14.69 14.53
N GLU A 115 -38.38 15.71 14.27
CA GLU A 115 -39.78 15.76 14.71
C GLU A 115 -40.68 14.76 13.98
N ARG A 116 -40.25 14.19 12.85
CA ARG A 116 -41.02 13.21 12.06
C ARG A 116 -40.38 11.83 12.06
N VAL A 117 -39.07 11.77 11.90
CA VAL A 117 -38.31 10.52 11.78
C VAL A 117 -36.95 10.66 12.47
N THR A 118 -36.61 9.69 13.31
CA THR A 118 -35.26 9.57 13.89
C THR A 118 -34.55 8.41 13.22
N VAL A 119 -33.33 8.67 12.72
CA VAL A 119 -32.52 7.67 12.03
C VAL A 119 -31.30 7.41 12.89
N THR A 120 -31.25 6.24 13.55
CA THR A 120 -30.18 5.88 14.49
C THR A 120 -29.38 4.68 13.98
N ALA A 121 -28.17 4.49 14.52
CA ALA A 121 -27.41 3.29 14.24
C ALA A 121 -28.17 2.02 14.65
N GLY A 122 -27.96 0.94 13.91
CA GLY A 122 -28.53 -0.38 14.16
C GLY A 122 -27.66 -1.20 15.11
N SER A 123 -27.90 -2.50 15.16
CA SER A 123 -27.18 -3.41 16.07
C SER A 123 -25.81 -3.83 15.52
N THR A 124 -25.55 -3.62 14.24
CA THR A 124 -24.31 -3.97 13.54
C THR A 124 -23.68 -2.74 12.87
N ASN A 125 -22.43 -2.89 12.40
CA ASN A 125 -21.76 -1.82 11.64
C ASN A 125 -22.37 -1.60 10.23
N ARG A 126 -23.29 -2.47 9.79
CA ARG A 126 -23.86 -2.48 8.44
C ARG A 126 -25.32 -2.00 8.38
N ASP A 127 -25.98 -1.78 9.52
CA ASP A 127 -27.41 -1.49 9.57
C ASP A 127 -27.76 -0.25 10.40
N PHE A 128 -28.88 0.36 10.05
CA PHE A 128 -29.44 1.50 10.74
C PHE A 128 -30.97 1.41 10.80
N VAL A 129 -31.53 2.10 11.79
CA VAL A 129 -32.94 2.03 12.13
C VAL A 129 -33.56 3.40 11.92
N ALA A 130 -34.63 3.46 11.13
CA ALA A 130 -35.46 4.64 10.99
C ALA A 130 -36.76 4.43 11.80
N ARG A 131 -36.98 5.26 12.81
CA ARG A 131 -38.21 5.28 13.62
C ARG A 131 -39.05 6.48 13.24
N PHE A 132 -40.21 6.23 12.68
CA PHE A 132 -41.19 7.23 12.30
C PHE A 132 -42.13 7.50 13.48
N ARG A 133 -42.55 8.76 13.66
CA ARG A 133 -43.60 9.09 14.63
C ARG A 133 -44.97 8.62 14.16
N ASN A 134 -45.23 8.66 12.86
CA ASN A 134 -46.46 8.19 12.25
C ASN A 134 -46.18 6.95 11.39
N ALA A 135 -46.89 5.85 11.64
CA ALA A 135 -46.76 4.61 10.87
C ALA A 135 -47.13 4.78 9.39
N ALA A 136 -47.98 5.75 9.04
CA ALA A 136 -48.32 6.03 7.64
C ALA A 136 -47.12 6.58 6.83
N ASP A 137 -46.16 7.25 7.48
CA ASP A 137 -45.00 7.82 6.81
C ASP A 137 -43.99 6.75 6.36
N VAL A 138 -44.06 5.55 6.93
CA VAL A 138 -43.29 4.37 6.48
C VAL A 138 -43.56 4.04 5.02
N ALA A 139 -44.78 4.27 4.53
CA ALA A 139 -45.17 4.01 3.14
C ALA A 139 -44.47 4.95 2.13
N ARG A 140 -43.88 6.07 2.59
CA ARG A 140 -43.06 6.94 1.73
C ARG A 140 -41.70 6.31 1.40
N VAL A 141 -41.24 5.37 2.22
CA VAL A 141 -39.99 4.64 1.97
C VAL A 141 -40.24 3.48 1.01
N SER A 142 -40.12 3.75 -0.29
CA SER A 142 -40.24 2.74 -1.34
C SER A 142 -39.02 1.81 -1.40
N ASP A 143 -39.20 0.58 -1.90
CA ASP A 143 -38.06 -0.33 -2.07
C ASP A 143 -37.06 0.20 -3.11
N ARG A 144 -37.52 0.95 -4.12
CA ARG A 144 -36.65 1.63 -5.08
C ARG A 144 -35.74 2.67 -4.41
N MET A 145 -36.28 3.46 -3.48
CA MET A 145 -35.52 4.41 -2.67
C MET A 145 -34.40 3.75 -1.86
N ILE A 146 -34.62 2.50 -1.43
CA ILE A 146 -33.67 1.69 -0.67
C ILE A 146 -32.61 1.11 -1.63
N THR A 147 -33.03 0.42 -2.70
CA THR A 147 -32.11 -0.28 -3.61
C THR A 147 -31.23 0.67 -4.41
N ASP A 148 -31.75 1.82 -4.86
CA ASP A 148 -30.98 2.81 -5.64
C ASP A 148 -29.82 3.43 -4.83
N ARG A 149 -29.82 3.24 -3.50
CA ARG A 149 -28.75 3.70 -2.58
C ARG A 149 -27.83 2.58 -2.09
N GLY A 150 -27.92 1.38 -2.68
CA GLY A 150 -27.13 0.23 -2.24
C GLY A 150 -27.54 -0.27 -0.84
N LEU A 151 -28.79 -0.03 -0.44
CA LEU A 151 -29.36 -0.54 0.80
C LEU A 151 -30.30 -1.72 0.53
N ARG A 152 -30.57 -2.50 1.56
CA ARG A 152 -31.63 -3.50 1.61
C ARG A 152 -32.50 -3.30 2.85
N ARG A 153 -33.78 -3.61 2.73
CA ARG A 153 -34.68 -3.69 3.88
C ARG A 153 -34.41 -4.99 4.64
N ILE A 154 -34.08 -4.89 5.92
CA ILE A 154 -33.88 -6.05 6.81
C ILE A 154 -35.20 -6.42 7.49
N SER A 155 -35.91 -5.43 8.03
CA SER A 155 -37.22 -5.61 8.65
C SER A 155 -38.05 -4.33 8.60
N SER A 156 -39.35 -4.47 8.73
CA SER A 156 -40.30 -3.37 8.84
C SER A 156 -41.39 -3.79 9.82
N SER A 157 -41.53 -3.08 10.94
CA SER A 157 -42.51 -3.39 11.97
C SER A 157 -43.14 -2.11 12.51
N GLY A 158 -44.44 -1.94 12.31
CA GLY A 158 -45.18 -0.75 12.73
C GLY A 158 -44.58 0.53 12.14
N SER A 159 -44.06 1.40 13.01
CA SER A 159 -43.43 2.67 12.64
C SER A 159 -41.90 2.60 12.52
N THR A 160 -41.31 1.40 12.56
CA THR A 160 -39.85 1.22 12.53
C THR A 160 -39.41 0.40 11.31
N ILE A 161 -38.40 0.90 10.60
CA ILE A 161 -37.75 0.21 9.49
C ILE A 161 -36.28 0.00 9.83
N THR A 162 -35.78 -1.21 9.64
CA THR A 162 -34.34 -1.51 9.71
C THR A 162 -33.80 -1.70 8.30
N LEU A 163 -32.81 -0.88 7.93
CA LEU A 163 -32.12 -0.91 6.65
C LEU A 163 -30.67 -1.34 6.86
N GLY A 164 -30.12 -2.11 5.92
CA GLY A 164 -28.71 -2.48 5.92
C GLY A 164 -28.05 -2.23 4.58
N LEU A 165 -26.72 -2.14 4.57
CA LEU A 165 -25.95 -2.13 3.33
C LEU A 165 -26.17 -3.43 2.55
N ASP A 166 -26.29 -3.33 1.23
CA ASP A 166 -26.38 -4.50 0.37
C ASP A 166 -25.08 -5.33 0.47
N PRO A 167 -25.15 -6.66 0.60
CA PRO A 167 -23.95 -7.49 0.69
C PRO A 167 -22.96 -7.29 -0.47
N ARG A 168 -23.44 -7.04 -1.68
CA ARG A 168 -22.59 -6.76 -2.86
C ARG A 168 -21.83 -5.45 -2.71
N GLU A 169 -22.52 -4.43 -2.21
CA GLU A 169 -21.91 -3.14 -1.89
C GLU A 169 -20.82 -3.32 -0.84
N VAL A 170 -21.04 -4.17 0.19
CA VAL A 170 -20.01 -4.35 1.21
C VAL A 170 -18.78 -5.09 0.71
N THR A 171 -18.93 -6.15 -0.07
CA THR A 171 -17.77 -6.82 -0.70
C THR A 171 -17.01 -5.87 -1.63
N SER A 172 -17.73 -5.04 -2.40
CA SER A 172 -17.10 -4.00 -3.23
C SER A 172 -16.33 -2.97 -2.41
N LEU A 173 -16.82 -2.61 -1.22
CA LEU A 173 -16.15 -1.69 -0.31
C LEU A 173 -14.91 -2.31 0.34
N GLU A 174 -14.97 -3.60 0.70
CA GLU A 174 -13.82 -4.36 1.19
C GLU A 174 -12.67 -4.31 0.19
N ASP A 175 -12.93 -4.70 -1.07
CA ASP A 175 -11.92 -4.70 -2.13
C ASP A 175 -11.41 -3.28 -2.45
N SER A 176 -12.33 -2.31 -2.57
CA SER A 176 -11.97 -0.93 -2.89
C SER A 176 -11.16 -0.26 -1.78
N ALA A 177 -11.46 -0.56 -0.51
CA ALA A 177 -10.74 0.00 0.62
C ALA A 177 -9.29 -0.50 0.66
N VAL A 178 -9.05 -1.78 0.40
CA VAL A 178 -7.69 -2.33 0.32
C VAL A 178 -6.91 -1.70 -0.84
N GLN A 179 -7.50 -1.63 -2.04
CA GLN A 179 -6.84 -1.04 -3.21
C GLN A 179 -6.52 0.46 -3.01
N GLN A 180 -7.48 1.22 -2.47
CA GLN A 180 -7.27 2.63 -2.18
C GLN A 180 -6.22 2.84 -1.07
N ALA A 181 -6.17 1.97 -0.06
CA ALA A 181 -5.12 1.99 0.94
C ALA A 181 -3.74 1.73 0.31
N ILE A 182 -3.59 0.74 -0.57
CA ILE A 182 -2.35 0.49 -1.32
C ILE A 182 -1.92 1.74 -2.09
N GLN A 183 -2.84 2.35 -2.85
CA GLN A 183 -2.54 3.55 -3.63
C GLN A 183 -2.11 4.72 -2.74
N THR A 184 -2.80 4.92 -1.61
CA THR A 184 -2.49 6.00 -0.67
C THR A 184 -1.12 5.78 -0.03
N ILE A 185 -0.80 4.54 0.37
CA ILE A 185 0.51 4.18 0.92
C ILE A 185 1.61 4.38 -0.13
N SER A 186 1.37 3.97 -1.39
CA SER A 186 2.30 4.19 -2.50
C SER A 186 2.59 5.68 -2.67
N ASN A 187 1.55 6.51 -2.80
CA ASN A 187 1.71 7.94 -2.97
C ASN A 187 2.51 8.58 -1.81
N ARG A 188 2.29 8.14 -0.56
CA ARG A 188 3.06 8.66 0.60
C ARG A 188 4.52 8.26 0.56
N ILE A 189 4.81 7.03 0.17
CA ILE A 189 6.17 6.53 0.04
C ILE A 189 6.90 7.23 -1.12
N ASP A 190 6.21 7.47 -2.22
CA ASP A 190 6.71 8.20 -3.38
C ASP A 190 7.03 9.67 -3.02
N GLU A 191 6.17 10.35 -2.25
CA GLU A 191 6.41 11.70 -1.72
C GLU A 191 7.63 11.75 -0.77
N LEU A 192 7.92 10.67 -0.06
CA LEU A 192 9.11 10.53 0.77
C LEU A 192 10.38 10.21 -0.02
N ALA A 193 10.26 10.12 -1.36
CA ALA A 193 11.32 9.77 -2.29
C ALA A 193 12.02 8.45 -1.96
N VAL A 194 11.30 7.51 -1.33
CA VAL A 194 11.82 6.18 -1.07
C VAL A 194 11.83 5.43 -2.40
N LYS A 195 13.03 5.12 -2.90
CA LYS A 195 13.16 4.35 -4.14
C LYS A 195 13.05 2.86 -3.82
N GLU A 196 12.46 2.12 -4.77
CA GLU A 196 12.51 0.64 -4.80
C GLU A 196 11.78 -0.03 -3.61
N THR A 197 10.59 0.47 -3.27
CA THR A 197 9.68 -0.17 -2.29
C THR A 197 8.78 -1.22 -2.93
N SER A 198 8.45 -2.25 -2.17
CA SER A 198 7.46 -3.26 -2.56
C SER A 198 6.24 -3.14 -1.66
N ILE A 199 5.07 -2.96 -2.25
CA ILE A 199 3.79 -2.92 -1.54
C ILE A 199 2.94 -4.06 -2.07
N THR A 200 2.53 -4.96 -1.19
CA THR A 200 1.72 -6.13 -1.54
C THR A 200 0.56 -6.28 -0.57
N ALA A 201 -0.60 -6.67 -1.07
CA ALA A 201 -1.75 -6.99 -0.23
C ALA A 201 -2.05 -8.49 -0.23
N ARG A 202 -2.52 -8.98 0.91
CA ARG A 202 -3.00 -10.34 1.13
C ARG A 202 -4.27 -10.26 1.96
N GLY A 203 -5.42 -10.28 1.30
CA GLY A 203 -6.70 -9.99 1.95
C GLY A 203 -6.70 -8.57 2.51
N GLU A 204 -6.97 -8.43 3.80
CA GLU A 204 -6.99 -7.15 4.51
C GLU A 204 -5.59 -6.68 4.95
N THR A 205 -4.58 -7.54 4.86
CA THR A 205 -3.22 -7.23 5.29
C THR A 205 -2.39 -6.65 4.14
N ILE A 206 -1.85 -5.45 4.34
CA ILE A 206 -0.89 -4.79 3.45
C ILE A 206 0.52 -4.94 4.04
N VAL A 207 1.43 -5.46 3.23
CA VAL A 207 2.85 -5.60 3.55
C VAL A 207 3.63 -4.59 2.72
N VAL A 208 4.35 -3.71 3.43
CA VAL A 208 5.22 -2.68 2.87
C VAL A 208 6.66 -3.05 3.18
N GLU A 209 7.49 -3.17 2.16
CA GLU A 209 8.94 -3.40 2.28
C GLU A 209 9.68 -2.14 1.86
N VAL A 210 10.43 -1.58 2.81
CA VAL A 210 11.14 -0.31 2.68
C VAL A 210 12.63 -0.58 2.82
N PRO A 211 13.44 -0.34 1.78
CA PRO A 211 14.89 -0.49 1.88
C PRO A 211 15.48 0.61 2.75
N GLY A 212 16.58 0.32 3.45
CA GLY A 212 17.32 1.33 4.19
C GLY A 212 18.05 0.79 5.42
N GLN A 213 18.62 1.70 6.19
CA GLN A 213 19.53 1.38 7.29
C GLN A 213 19.16 2.10 8.58
N ASP A 214 18.35 3.16 8.50
CA ASP A 214 18.07 4.06 9.59
C ASP A 214 16.74 3.73 10.25
N GLN A 215 16.79 3.30 11.51
CA GLN A 215 15.61 3.00 12.31
C GLN A 215 14.74 4.25 12.50
N ALA A 216 15.31 5.44 12.69
CA ALA A 216 14.54 6.66 12.85
C ALA A 216 13.77 7.00 11.56
N TYR A 217 14.37 6.77 10.40
CA TYR A 217 13.72 6.92 9.11
C TYR A 217 12.54 5.94 8.94
N PHE A 218 12.69 4.68 9.36
CA PHE A 218 11.58 3.72 9.33
C PHE A 218 10.43 4.10 10.27
N GLN A 219 10.75 4.66 11.44
CA GLN A 219 9.73 5.17 12.36
C GLN A 219 8.96 6.33 11.72
N GLN A 220 9.63 7.26 11.05
CA GLN A 220 8.98 8.35 10.33
C GLN A 220 8.05 7.81 9.21
N ILE A 221 8.53 6.86 8.40
CA ILE A 221 7.71 6.24 7.34
C ILE A 221 6.49 5.57 7.94
N ARG A 222 6.65 4.80 9.02
CA ARG A 222 5.54 4.14 9.71
C ARG A 222 4.50 5.16 10.18
N ASP A 223 4.96 6.24 10.81
CA ASP A 223 4.07 7.27 11.36
C ASP A 223 3.30 8.00 10.25
N ILE A 224 3.91 8.17 9.07
CA ILE A 224 3.26 8.74 7.88
C ILE A 224 2.27 7.75 7.25
N ILE A 225 2.63 6.48 7.10
CA ILE A 225 1.76 5.43 6.54
C ILE A 225 0.51 5.24 7.39
N ARG A 226 0.64 5.26 8.72
CA ARG A 226 -0.47 4.98 9.64
C ARG A 226 -1.52 6.09 9.73
N ARG A 227 -1.16 7.35 9.46
CA ARG A 227 -2.08 8.49 9.60
C ARG A 227 -3.27 8.36 8.66
N THR A 228 -4.51 8.46 9.15
CA THR A 228 -5.67 8.45 8.23
C THR A 228 -5.66 9.70 7.35
N ALA A 229 -5.27 10.85 7.93
CA ALA A 229 -5.24 12.16 7.26
C ALA A 229 -6.60 12.61 6.73
N ARG A 230 -7.67 12.28 7.47
CA ARG A 230 -9.02 12.78 7.17
C ARG A 230 -9.09 14.25 7.56
N LEU A 231 -8.97 15.12 6.57
CA LEU A 231 -9.13 16.57 6.72
C LEU A 231 -10.59 16.97 6.48
N GLU A 232 -11.17 17.68 7.43
CA GLU A 232 -12.54 18.20 7.37
C GLU A 232 -12.58 19.66 7.85
N PHE A 233 -13.36 20.49 7.17
CA PHE A 233 -13.66 21.86 7.59
C PHE A 233 -15.10 21.89 8.12
N LYS A 234 -15.25 22.19 9.41
CA LYS A 234 -16.56 22.21 10.10
C LYS A 234 -16.83 23.59 10.70
N ILE A 235 -18.06 24.06 10.63
CA ILE A 235 -18.45 25.31 11.30
C ILE A 235 -18.67 25.02 12.79
N LEU A 236 -18.20 25.93 13.66
CA LEU A 236 -18.45 25.83 15.09
C LEU A 236 -19.89 26.25 15.40
N ASP A 237 -20.51 25.55 16.33
CA ASP A 237 -21.83 25.89 16.86
C ASP A 237 -21.68 26.54 18.25
N ASP A 238 -21.13 27.75 18.24
CA ASP A 238 -20.82 28.55 19.43
C ASP A 238 -22.07 29.11 20.13
N GLU A 239 -23.23 29.10 19.46
CA GLU A 239 -24.51 29.52 20.02
C GLU A 239 -25.21 28.37 20.79
N SER A 240 -24.75 27.14 20.64
CA SER A 240 -25.43 25.96 21.19
C SER A 240 -25.24 25.81 22.70
N PRO A 241 -26.33 25.82 23.48
CA PRO A 241 -26.27 25.49 24.91
C PRO A 241 -26.18 23.98 25.17
N ALA A 242 -26.07 23.14 24.13
CA ALA A 242 -26.17 21.68 24.25
C ALA A 242 -25.17 21.10 25.25
N LEU A 243 -23.90 21.52 25.21
CA LEU A 243 -22.88 21.01 26.13
C LEU A 243 -23.21 21.37 27.59
N ALA A 244 -23.59 22.62 27.86
CA ALA A 244 -23.98 23.05 29.20
C ALA A 244 -25.23 22.31 29.71
N ALA A 245 -26.22 22.12 28.83
CA ALA A 245 -27.46 21.41 29.15
C ALA A 245 -27.21 19.92 29.45
N ILE A 246 -26.33 19.24 28.71
CA ILE A 246 -25.95 17.83 28.96
C ILE A 246 -25.29 17.68 30.34
N ILE A 247 -24.37 18.59 30.69
CA ILE A 247 -23.69 18.57 31.99
C ILE A 247 -24.69 18.77 33.12
N ALA A 248 -25.61 19.73 32.97
CA ALA A 248 -26.60 20.09 33.98
C ALA A 248 -27.83 19.15 34.03
N GLY A 249 -27.97 18.21 33.09
CA GLY A 249 -29.17 17.38 32.95
C GLY A 249 -30.42 18.18 32.58
N GLN A 250 -30.25 19.28 31.85
CA GLN A 250 -31.33 20.17 31.43
C GLN A 250 -31.80 19.83 30.01
N ALA A 251 -33.06 20.16 29.72
CA ALA A 251 -33.60 20.01 28.37
C ALA A 251 -32.76 20.82 27.37
N ILE A 252 -32.28 20.17 26.31
CA ILE A 252 -31.49 20.81 25.27
C ILE A 252 -32.47 21.58 24.36
N PRO A 253 -32.33 22.91 24.20
CA PRO A 253 -33.13 23.69 23.26
C PRO A 253 -33.04 23.12 21.83
N GLY A 254 -34.18 22.81 21.23
CA GLY A 254 -34.27 22.16 19.91
C GLY A 254 -34.22 20.62 19.93
N ALA A 255 -34.17 19.99 21.10
CA ALA A 255 -34.45 18.56 21.22
C ALA A 255 -35.94 18.28 20.98
N PRO A 256 -36.31 17.17 20.31
CA PRO A 256 -37.70 16.84 20.04
C PRO A 256 -38.55 16.81 21.33
N GLU A 257 -39.71 17.47 21.29
CA GLU A 257 -40.66 17.53 22.42
C GLU A 257 -41.04 16.10 22.86
N GLY A 258 -40.84 15.78 24.15
CA GLY A 258 -41.03 14.44 24.72
C GLY A 258 -39.79 13.54 24.76
N ALA A 259 -38.60 14.02 24.35
CA ALA A 259 -37.35 13.32 24.63
C ALA A 259 -37.14 13.18 26.15
N PRO A 260 -36.73 12.01 26.67
CA PRO A 260 -36.43 11.86 28.10
C PRO A 260 -35.41 12.92 28.51
N ALA A 261 -35.64 13.59 29.64
CA ALA A 261 -34.71 14.59 30.15
C ALA A 261 -33.31 13.94 30.23
N PRO A 262 -32.27 14.56 29.64
CA PRO A 262 -30.95 13.96 29.66
C PRO A 262 -30.54 13.76 31.12
N THR A 263 -30.11 12.53 31.45
CA THR A 263 -29.47 12.27 32.75
C THR A 263 -28.31 13.24 32.92
N ALA A 264 -28.22 13.90 34.07
CA ALA A 264 -27.10 14.79 34.33
C ALA A 264 -25.78 14.02 34.22
N HIS A 265 -24.85 14.54 33.44
CA HIS A 265 -23.51 13.98 33.28
C HIS A 265 -22.50 14.90 33.97
N PRO A 266 -22.33 14.79 35.32
CA PRO A 266 -21.45 15.68 36.06
C PRO A 266 -19.99 15.53 35.60
N LEU A 267 -19.24 16.61 35.70
CA LEU A 267 -17.85 16.64 35.26
C LEU A 267 -16.96 15.81 36.21
N PRO A 268 -16.12 14.91 35.69
CA PRO A 268 -15.14 14.21 36.50
C PRO A 268 -14.02 15.15 36.95
N ALA A 269 -13.29 14.75 38.00
CA ALA A 269 -12.13 15.50 38.48
C ALA A 269 -11.08 15.68 37.36
N GLY A 270 -10.57 16.91 37.19
CA GLY A 270 -9.60 17.25 36.14
C GLY A 270 -10.21 17.82 34.85
N ILE A 271 -11.54 17.89 34.75
CA ILE A 271 -12.25 18.60 33.69
C ILE A 271 -12.95 19.82 34.28
N THR A 272 -12.70 21.00 33.73
CA THR A 272 -13.37 22.25 34.11
C THR A 272 -14.28 22.73 32.97
N GLN A 273 -15.43 23.30 33.33
CA GLN A 273 -16.28 24.01 32.38
C GLN A 273 -15.91 25.48 32.39
N GLU A 274 -15.65 26.03 31.21
CA GLU A 274 -15.33 27.44 31.00
C GLU A 274 -16.29 28.05 29.97
N THR A 275 -16.36 29.38 29.95
CA THR A 275 -17.15 30.12 28.98
C THR A 275 -16.32 31.22 28.34
N GLU A 276 -16.54 31.47 27.06
CA GLU A 276 -15.90 32.57 26.32
C GLU A 276 -16.94 33.32 25.48
N LEU A 277 -16.67 34.60 25.21
CA LEU A 277 -17.43 35.35 24.22
C LEU A 277 -16.92 34.98 22.83
N ALA A 278 -17.71 34.19 22.10
CA ALA A 278 -17.40 33.73 20.76
C ALA A 278 -18.17 34.57 19.72
N PRO A 279 -17.56 34.91 18.58
CA PRO A 279 -18.22 35.66 17.53
C PRO A 279 -19.10 34.72 16.70
N VAL A 280 -20.39 35.06 16.58
CA VAL A 280 -21.43 34.22 15.94
C VAL A 280 -22.03 34.88 14.71
N GLY A 281 -21.46 36.01 14.29
CA GLY A 281 -21.84 36.73 13.10
C GLY A 281 -21.39 38.20 13.16
N PRO A 282 -21.67 38.99 12.12
CA PRO A 282 -21.29 40.40 12.08
C PRO A 282 -21.90 41.17 13.25
N GLY A 283 -21.05 41.70 14.15
CA GLY A 283 -21.47 42.47 15.32
C GLY A 283 -22.20 41.67 16.41
N ARG A 284 -22.24 40.33 16.31
CA ARG A 284 -22.92 39.45 17.26
C ARG A 284 -21.93 38.51 17.93
N ASN A 285 -22.02 38.44 19.25
CA ASN A 285 -21.28 37.48 20.07
C ASN A 285 -22.25 36.64 20.91
N ALA A 286 -21.88 35.39 21.20
CA ALA A 286 -22.59 34.52 22.12
C ALA A 286 -21.64 34.00 23.21
N GLN A 287 -22.19 33.61 24.36
CA GLN A 287 -21.43 32.89 25.38
C GLN A 287 -21.31 31.42 24.96
N SER A 288 -20.13 31.03 24.51
CA SER A 288 -19.82 29.64 24.14
C SER A 288 -19.28 28.91 25.36
N THR A 289 -19.89 27.78 25.71
CA THR A 289 -19.39 26.88 26.75
C THR A 289 -18.43 25.86 26.17
N TYR A 290 -17.30 25.63 26.82
CA TYR A 290 -16.39 24.54 26.49
C TYR A 290 -15.85 23.85 27.74
N LEU A 291 -15.35 22.63 27.57
CA LEU A 291 -14.65 21.89 28.61
C LEU A 291 -13.15 22.01 28.39
N ARG A 292 -12.40 22.09 29.47
CA ARG A 292 -10.95 22.17 29.50
C ARG A 292 -10.39 21.11 30.43
N SER A 293 -9.25 20.54 30.05
CA SER A 293 -8.44 19.70 30.92
C SER A 293 -6.96 20.01 30.71
N THR A 294 -6.18 19.94 31.79
CA THR A 294 -4.74 20.27 31.79
C THR A 294 -3.98 19.15 32.50
N GLY A 295 -2.86 18.72 31.92
CA GLY A 295 -1.98 17.70 32.49
C GLY A 295 -1.64 16.56 31.50
N PRO A 296 -0.83 15.58 31.92
CA PRO A 296 -0.32 14.53 31.03
C PRO A 296 -1.42 13.64 30.42
N ASN A 297 -2.55 13.48 31.11
CA ASN A 297 -3.69 12.66 30.66
C ASN A 297 -4.91 13.50 30.24
N ALA A 298 -4.77 14.83 30.14
CA ALA A 298 -5.89 15.75 29.91
C ALA A 298 -6.72 15.38 28.67
N ARG A 299 -6.01 14.99 27.61
CA ARG A 299 -6.59 14.52 26.36
C ARG A 299 -7.47 13.28 26.56
N GLN A 300 -6.94 12.25 27.22
CA GLN A 300 -7.65 10.98 27.42
C GLN A 300 -8.87 11.18 28.31
N GLN A 301 -8.73 12.00 29.37
CA GLN A 301 -9.85 12.35 30.26
C GLN A 301 -11.01 13.02 29.51
N LEU A 302 -10.72 14.00 28.66
CA LEU A 302 -11.75 14.61 27.82
C LEU A 302 -12.39 13.60 26.87
N GLN A 303 -11.58 12.75 26.23
CA GLN A 303 -12.09 11.74 25.30
C GLN A 303 -13.03 10.75 26.00
N ASP A 304 -12.63 10.20 27.15
CA ASP A 304 -13.42 9.23 27.92
C ASP A 304 -14.77 9.86 28.37
N TYR A 305 -14.74 11.14 28.78
CA TYR A 305 -15.96 11.85 29.13
C TYR A 305 -16.87 12.07 27.91
N LEU A 306 -16.32 12.49 26.77
CA LEU A 306 -17.09 12.66 25.53
C LEU A 306 -17.73 11.34 25.05
N ASP A 307 -17.01 10.23 25.18
CA ASP A 307 -17.53 8.91 24.85
C ASP A 307 -18.71 8.52 25.77
N SER A 308 -18.65 8.90 27.05
CA SER A 308 -19.74 8.65 28.02
C SER A 308 -21.02 9.43 27.72
N ILE A 309 -20.90 10.62 27.12
CA ILE A 309 -22.05 11.49 26.76
C ILE A 309 -22.45 11.39 25.29
N ARG A 310 -21.84 10.49 24.52
CA ARG A 310 -22.00 10.41 23.06
C ARG A 310 -23.46 10.26 22.62
N THR A 311 -24.28 9.56 23.39
CA THR A 311 -25.72 9.36 23.13
C THR A 311 -26.58 10.56 23.49
N ALA A 312 -26.07 11.47 24.33
CA ALA A 312 -26.76 12.69 24.75
C ALA A 312 -26.50 13.89 23.81
N ILE A 313 -25.52 13.79 22.91
CA ILE A 313 -25.22 14.84 21.92
C ILE A 313 -26.37 14.89 20.90
N PRO A 314 -26.98 16.09 20.65
CA PRO A 314 -28.07 16.21 19.68
C PRO A 314 -27.67 15.78 18.26
N GLU A 315 -28.64 15.28 17.49
CA GLU A 315 -28.44 14.98 16.08
C GLU A 315 -27.95 16.22 15.31
N GLY A 316 -27.06 16.03 14.34
CA GLY A 316 -26.44 17.11 13.56
C GLY A 316 -25.27 17.84 14.24
N ARG A 317 -24.92 17.47 15.48
CA ARG A 317 -23.79 18.05 16.23
C ARG A 317 -22.74 17.02 16.57
N GLN A 318 -21.52 17.51 16.75
CA GLN A 318 -20.38 16.73 17.20
C GLN A 318 -19.55 17.59 18.16
N ILE A 319 -19.02 16.98 19.21
CA ILE A 319 -18.09 17.64 20.11
C ILE A 319 -16.72 17.02 19.87
N LEU A 320 -15.76 17.86 19.46
CA LEU A 320 -14.40 17.46 19.15
C LEU A 320 -13.43 18.05 20.18
N ILE A 321 -12.26 17.43 20.30
CA ILE A 321 -11.17 17.94 21.14
C ILE A 321 -10.07 18.58 20.29
N GLY A 322 -9.43 19.61 20.83
CA GLY A 322 -8.22 20.20 20.24
C GLY A 322 -7.30 20.75 21.33
N LYS A 323 -6.04 20.97 20.96
CA LYS A 323 -5.10 21.67 21.86
C LYS A 323 -5.60 23.11 22.08
N SER A 324 -5.43 23.61 23.29
CA SER A 324 -5.76 25.00 23.62
C SER A 324 -4.52 25.86 23.40
N ASP A 325 -4.62 26.88 22.55
CA ASP A 325 -3.55 27.86 22.31
C ASP A 325 -3.45 28.92 23.42
N ARG A 326 -4.41 28.92 24.36
CA ARG A 326 -4.41 29.86 25.49
C ARG A 326 -3.32 29.48 26.49
N SER A 327 -2.16 30.14 26.40
CA SER A 327 -1.17 30.12 27.47
C SER A 327 -1.71 31.01 28.60
N ASP A 328 -2.23 30.37 29.65
CA ASP A 328 -2.41 31.10 30.90
C ASP A 328 -1.00 31.46 31.36
N GLY A 329 -0.71 32.73 31.65
CA GLY A 329 0.62 33.22 32.06
C GLY A 329 1.20 32.59 33.34
N ALA A 330 0.64 31.49 33.84
CA ALA A 330 1.22 30.58 34.80
C ALA A 330 1.88 29.41 34.05
N ALA A 331 3.18 29.21 34.29
CA ALA A 331 3.95 28.06 33.82
C ALA A 331 3.31 26.74 34.29
N THR A 332 2.31 26.28 33.56
CA THR A 332 1.64 25.02 33.78
C THR A 332 2.41 23.99 32.97
N THR A 333 3.17 23.15 33.68
CA THR A 333 3.88 21.99 33.14
C THR A 333 2.87 20.92 32.72
N GLY A 334 2.21 21.11 31.58
CA GLY A 334 1.28 20.11 31.03
C GLY A 334 0.56 20.56 29.76
N GLU A 335 0.23 19.61 28.89
CA GLU A 335 -0.61 19.89 27.72
C GLU A 335 -2.02 20.32 28.16
N THR A 336 -2.56 21.36 27.54
CA THR A 336 -3.94 21.81 27.76
C THR A 336 -4.81 21.47 26.55
N TRP A 337 -5.93 20.81 26.81
CA TRP A 337 -6.90 20.40 25.80
C TRP A 337 -8.27 21.02 26.09
N ARG A 338 -9.02 21.36 25.04
CA ARG A 338 -10.37 21.90 25.12
C ARG A 338 -11.34 21.25 24.14
N THR A 339 -12.63 21.35 24.42
CA THR A 339 -13.68 20.92 23.50
C THR A 339 -14.11 22.04 22.54
N TYR A 340 -14.62 21.62 21.38
CA TYR A 340 -15.22 22.45 20.36
C TYR A 340 -16.52 21.81 19.90
N THR A 341 -17.63 22.52 20.03
CA THR A 341 -18.92 22.09 19.48
C THR A 341 -18.95 22.48 18.01
N VAL A 342 -19.11 21.50 17.13
CA VAL A 342 -19.16 21.68 15.67
C VAL A 342 -20.41 21.04 15.11
N PHE A 343 -20.86 21.53 13.96
CA PHE A 343 -21.84 20.80 13.17
C PHE A 343 -21.20 19.51 12.64
N SER A 344 -21.92 18.39 12.71
CA SER A 344 -21.37 17.07 12.35
C SER A 344 -20.97 16.98 10.87
N VAL A 345 -21.67 17.73 10.02
CA VAL A 345 -21.47 17.81 8.58
C VAL A 345 -20.22 18.62 8.26
N ALA A 346 -19.30 18.01 7.49
CA ALA A 346 -18.13 18.69 6.93
C ALA A 346 -18.50 19.44 5.64
N GLN A 347 -18.12 20.71 5.55
CA GLN A 347 -18.52 21.59 4.44
C GLN A 347 -17.52 21.52 3.30
N VAL A 348 -16.25 21.30 3.64
CA VAL A 348 -15.15 21.01 2.74
C VAL A 348 -14.34 19.87 3.36
N ASP A 349 -13.81 18.97 2.54
CA ASP A 349 -12.98 17.85 2.98
C ASP A 349 -11.69 17.75 2.15
N GLY A 350 -10.81 16.84 2.54
CA GLY A 350 -9.52 16.63 1.88
C GLY A 350 -9.62 16.25 0.39
N SER A 351 -10.73 15.69 -0.09
CA SER A 351 -10.90 15.35 -1.51
C SER A 351 -11.02 16.58 -2.41
N MET A 352 -11.29 17.74 -1.81
CA MET A 352 -11.41 19.02 -2.51
C MET A 352 -10.07 19.77 -2.64
N ILE A 353 -8.98 19.19 -2.14
CA ILE A 353 -7.62 19.77 -2.20
C ILE A 353 -6.90 19.29 -3.47
N ASP A 354 -6.25 20.23 -4.14
CA ASP A 354 -5.40 19.99 -5.31
C ASP A 354 -3.92 19.88 -4.92
N ASP A 355 -3.45 20.75 -4.01
CA ASP A 355 -2.07 20.75 -3.55
C ASP A 355 -1.95 21.28 -2.10
N ALA A 356 -0.91 20.86 -1.40
CA ALA A 356 -0.51 21.36 -0.09
C ALA A 356 1.00 21.62 -0.06
N ARG A 357 1.45 22.73 0.51
CA ARG A 357 2.88 23.09 0.59
C ARG A 357 3.23 23.72 1.92
N VAL A 358 4.43 23.44 2.41
CA VAL A 358 4.98 24.20 3.54
C VAL A 358 5.44 25.56 3.04
N SER A 359 5.07 26.61 3.77
CA SER A 359 5.53 27.99 3.56
C SER A 359 5.93 28.59 4.89
N VAL A 360 6.75 29.62 4.89
CA VAL A 360 7.18 30.31 6.12
C VAL A 360 6.63 31.72 6.08
N ASP A 361 5.98 32.13 7.16
CA ASP A 361 5.50 33.50 7.30
C ASP A 361 6.72 34.45 7.42
N PRO A 362 6.90 35.42 6.50
CA PRO A 362 8.05 36.33 6.55
C PRO A 362 8.08 37.24 7.78
N GLN A 363 6.94 37.48 8.43
CA GLN A 363 6.86 38.37 9.60
C GLN A 363 7.12 37.62 10.89
N GLU A 364 6.51 36.44 11.05
CA GLU A 364 6.60 35.65 12.27
C GLU A 364 7.76 34.63 12.24
N ASN A 365 8.36 34.41 11.07
CA ASN A 365 9.34 33.35 10.80
C ASN A 365 8.83 31.96 11.24
N ARG A 366 7.52 31.72 11.10
CA ARG A 366 6.83 30.50 11.51
C ARG A 366 6.38 29.68 10.30
N PRO A 367 6.67 28.36 10.24
CA PRO A 367 6.16 27.49 9.18
C PRO A 367 4.64 27.29 9.28
N PHE A 368 3.97 27.29 8.13
CA PHE A 368 2.56 26.93 8.01
C PHE A 368 2.35 26.07 6.76
N VAL A 369 1.25 25.32 6.71
CA VAL A 369 0.85 24.54 5.54
C VAL A 369 -0.16 25.35 4.73
N SER A 370 0.22 25.75 3.53
CA SER A 370 -0.67 26.33 2.53
C SER A 370 -1.42 25.23 1.79
N LEU A 371 -2.73 25.40 1.61
CA LEU A 371 -3.61 24.50 0.89
C LEU A 371 -4.18 25.22 -0.32
N ASN A 372 -4.20 24.53 -1.46
CA ASN A 372 -4.89 24.96 -2.67
C ASN A 372 -6.01 23.97 -2.97
N PHE A 373 -7.23 24.48 -3.10
CA PHE A 373 -8.40 23.71 -3.47
C PHE A 373 -8.48 23.54 -4.98
N ASN A 374 -9.07 22.43 -5.42
CA ASN A 374 -9.47 22.28 -6.81
C ASN A 374 -10.65 23.22 -7.13
N ARG A 375 -11.02 23.32 -8.42
CA ARG A 375 -12.06 24.27 -8.88
C ARG A 375 -13.36 24.17 -8.07
N ARG A 376 -13.86 22.95 -7.87
CA ARG A 376 -15.09 22.70 -7.08
C ARG A 376 -14.89 23.06 -5.62
N GLY A 377 -13.76 22.66 -5.02
CA GLY A 377 -13.41 22.97 -3.65
C GLY A 377 -13.35 24.47 -3.37
N GLY A 378 -12.73 25.24 -4.27
CA GLY A 378 -12.63 26.70 -4.16
C GLY A 378 -13.99 27.39 -4.20
N GLU A 379 -14.91 26.93 -5.06
CA GLU A 379 -16.29 27.45 -5.13
C GLU A 379 -17.09 27.15 -3.85
N VAL A 380 -17.02 25.91 -3.36
CA VAL A 380 -17.70 25.50 -2.13
C VAL A 380 -17.14 26.25 -0.93
N PHE A 381 -15.81 26.36 -0.82
CA PHE A 381 -15.15 27.08 0.26
C PHE A 381 -15.48 28.58 0.25
N ALA A 382 -15.52 29.21 -0.93
CA ALA A 382 -15.91 30.61 -1.06
C ALA A 382 -17.36 30.84 -0.60
N ARG A 383 -18.30 29.97 -0.99
CA ARG A 383 -19.70 30.05 -0.55
C ARG A 383 -19.86 29.85 0.95
N VAL A 384 -19.22 28.81 1.51
CA VAL A 384 -19.29 28.50 2.94
C VAL A 384 -18.73 29.64 3.79
N THR A 385 -17.62 30.26 3.35
CA THR A 385 -17.03 31.41 4.07
C THR A 385 -17.87 32.68 3.94
N GLU A 386 -18.58 32.86 2.81
CA GLU A 386 -19.51 33.97 2.59
C GLU A 386 -20.74 33.89 3.52
N GLU A 387 -21.31 32.69 3.68
CA GLU A 387 -22.49 32.46 4.54
C GLU A 387 -22.17 32.54 6.04
N ASN A 388 -20.89 32.40 6.43
CA ASN A 388 -20.45 32.28 7.82
C ASN A 388 -19.45 33.37 8.24
N VAL A 389 -19.51 34.54 7.61
CA VAL A 389 -18.66 35.69 7.97
C VAL A 389 -18.79 36.03 9.46
N LYS A 390 -17.64 36.25 10.10
CA LYS A 390 -17.44 36.48 11.54
C LYS A 390 -17.75 35.29 12.46
N LYS A 391 -18.11 34.11 11.94
CA LYS A 391 -18.16 32.87 12.72
C LYS A 391 -16.81 32.18 12.75
N ARG A 392 -16.65 31.20 13.65
CA ARG A 392 -15.47 30.32 13.69
C ARG A 392 -15.68 29.08 12.84
N PHE A 393 -14.59 28.58 12.25
CA PHE A 393 -14.57 27.30 11.55
C PHE A 393 -13.40 26.47 12.05
N ALA A 394 -13.65 25.19 12.32
CA ALA A 394 -12.67 24.21 12.75
C ALA A 394 -12.01 23.55 11.53
N ILE A 395 -10.68 23.48 11.56
CA ILE A 395 -9.88 22.61 10.72
C ILE A 395 -9.64 21.33 11.51
N VAL A 396 -10.30 20.25 11.09
CA VAL A 396 -10.30 18.96 11.77
C VAL A 396 -9.40 18.00 11.01
N LEU A 397 -8.48 17.34 11.72
CA LEU A 397 -7.64 16.28 11.18
C LEU A 397 -7.78 15.04 12.07
N ASP A 398 -8.24 13.94 11.50
CA ASP A 398 -8.42 12.66 12.22
C ASP A 398 -9.25 12.80 13.52
N ASP A 399 -10.43 13.44 13.40
CA ASP A 399 -11.37 13.75 14.51
C ASP A 399 -10.81 14.65 15.62
N ARG A 400 -9.77 15.43 15.31
CA ARG A 400 -9.19 16.40 16.25
C ARG A 400 -9.20 17.78 15.64
N VAL A 401 -9.64 18.78 16.40
CA VAL A 401 -9.53 20.18 15.99
C VAL A 401 -8.07 20.57 16.08
N ASN A 402 -7.48 20.87 14.93
CA ASN A 402 -6.13 21.39 14.86
C ASN A 402 -6.12 22.90 15.11
N SER A 403 -7.06 23.63 14.50
CA SER A 403 -7.27 25.06 14.71
C SER A 403 -8.74 25.45 14.50
N ALA A 404 -9.17 26.54 15.14
CA ALA A 404 -10.54 27.08 15.04
C ALA A 404 -10.55 28.59 14.77
N PRO A 405 -9.99 29.07 13.64
CA PRO A 405 -9.92 30.49 13.32
C PRO A 405 -11.30 31.12 13.04
N GLN A 406 -11.36 32.45 13.17
CA GLN A 406 -12.53 33.25 12.79
C GLN A 406 -12.49 33.62 11.30
N ILE A 407 -13.61 33.45 10.60
CA ILE A 407 -13.80 33.91 9.23
C ILE A 407 -13.94 35.43 9.24
N GLN A 408 -12.98 36.16 8.69
CA GLN A 408 -13.08 37.64 8.67
C GLN A 408 -13.97 38.15 7.54
N GLN A 409 -13.83 37.55 6.36
CA GLN A 409 -14.52 37.89 5.12
C GLN A 409 -14.59 36.65 4.22
N ARG A 410 -15.37 36.73 3.14
CA ARG A 410 -15.41 35.70 2.10
C ARG A 410 -14.00 35.41 1.56
N ILE A 411 -13.61 34.14 1.54
CA ILE A 411 -12.31 33.72 1.01
C ILE A 411 -12.51 33.20 -0.41
N GLY A 412 -12.33 34.09 -1.38
CA GLY A 412 -12.25 33.73 -2.80
C GLY A 412 -10.85 33.22 -3.18
N GLY A 413 -10.76 32.53 -4.33
CA GLY A 413 -9.47 32.10 -4.89
C GLY A 413 -9.00 30.70 -4.47
N GLY A 414 -9.74 30.01 -3.59
CA GLY A 414 -9.51 28.58 -3.32
C GLY A 414 -8.21 28.27 -2.58
N SER A 415 -7.73 29.15 -1.71
CA SER A 415 -6.56 28.89 -0.87
C SER A 415 -6.87 28.98 0.62
N ALA A 416 -6.23 28.14 1.44
CA ALA A 416 -6.29 28.20 2.90
C ALA A 416 -4.89 28.01 3.52
N ARG A 417 -4.74 28.35 4.80
CA ARG A 417 -3.51 28.08 5.57
C ARG A 417 -3.83 27.37 6.88
N ILE A 418 -3.00 26.38 7.23
CA ILE A 418 -3.01 25.67 8.52
C ILE A 418 -1.73 26.04 9.26
N THR A 419 -1.87 26.66 10.44
CA THR A 419 -0.77 26.90 11.36
C THR A 419 -0.58 25.69 12.28
N LEU A 420 0.66 25.30 12.54
CA LEU A 420 1.01 24.14 13.36
C LEU A 420 1.78 24.56 14.62
N GLY A 421 1.65 23.77 15.68
CA GLY A 421 2.64 23.73 16.76
C GLY A 421 2.89 25.01 17.57
N GLY A 422 1.83 25.71 18.02
CA GLY A 422 1.84 26.73 19.10
C GLY A 422 3.19 27.39 19.44
N ASP A 423 3.65 27.30 20.70
CA ASP A 423 4.94 27.81 21.18
C ASP A 423 6.11 26.82 20.99
N SER A 424 6.02 25.92 20.01
CA SER A 424 7.01 24.84 19.82
C SER A 424 8.23 25.30 19.00
N ASP A 425 9.37 24.63 19.19
CA ASP A 425 10.60 24.90 18.45
C ASP A 425 10.39 24.84 16.93
N TYR A 426 10.97 25.82 16.21
CA TYR A 426 10.86 25.94 14.74
C TYR A 426 11.13 24.63 13.99
N ARG A 427 12.15 23.86 14.39
CA ARG A 427 12.54 22.60 13.73
C ARG A 427 11.48 21.50 13.87
N ILE A 428 10.75 21.49 14.99
CA ILE A 428 9.68 20.52 15.26
C ILE A 428 8.48 20.87 14.39
N VAL A 429 8.05 22.14 14.42
CA VAL A 429 6.93 22.65 13.60
C VAL A 429 7.20 22.42 12.11
N LEU A 430 8.43 22.68 11.65
CA LEU A 430 8.80 22.45 10.26
C LEU A 430 8.71 20.96 9.87
N ARG A 431 9.14 20.04 10.74
CA ARG A 431 9.02 18.60 10.48
C ARG A 431 7.56 18.17 10.43
N GLU A 432 6.75 18.59 11.40
CA GLU A 432 5.32 18.29 11.44
C GLU A 432 4.59 18.83 10.21
N ALA A 433 4.96 20.03 9.73
CA ALA A 433 4.40 20.61 8.51
C ALA A 433 4.73 19.80 7.27
N ASN A 434 5.98 19.32 7.15
CA ASN A 434 6.38 18.45 6.04
C ASN A 434 5.65 17.10 6.09
N ASP A 435 5.59 16.46 7.26
CA ASP A 435 4.86 15.20 7.43
C ASP A 435 3.36 15.36 7.12
N LEU A 436 2.76 16.50 7.49
CA LEU A 436 1.37 16.82 7.17
C LEU A 436 1.17 17.00 5.66
N VAL A 437 2.06 17.71 4.97
CA VAL A 437 1.98 17.88 3.51
C VAL A 437 2.02 16.54 2.78
N VAL A 438 2.90 15.62 3.19
CA VAL A 438 2.98 14.27 2.60
C VAL A 438 1.64 13.55 2.68
N VAL A 439 1.00 13.55 3.86
CA VAL A 439 -0.27 12.84 4.03
C VAL A 439 -1.45 13.54 3.34
N LEU A 440 -1.46 14.89 3.28
CA LEU A 440 -2.53 15.63 2.62
C LEU A 440 -2.47 15.50 1.09
N ARG A 441 -1.27 15.48 0.49
CA ARG A 441 -1.09 15.28 -0.96
C ARG A 441 -1.44 13.87 -1.40
N ALA A 442 -1.03 12.89 -0.61
CA ALA A 442 -1.30 11.49 -0.92
C ALA A 442 -2.80 11.12 -0.77
N GLY A 443 -3.53 11.90 0.04
CA GLY A 443 -4.95 11.69 0.32
C GLY A 443 -5.22 10.93 1.62
N ALA A 444 -6.50 10.93 2.00
CA ALA A 444 -6.98 10.24 3.20
C ALA A 444 -7.11 8.73 2.98
N LEU A 445 -6.74 7.94 3.98
CA LEU A 445 -6.99 6.50 3.97
C LEU A 445 -8.50 6.22 4.06
N PRO A 446 -8.99 5.19 3.34
CA PRO A 446 -10.42 4.81 3.37
C PRO A 446 -10.84 4.21 4.71
N ALA A 447 -9.89 3.64 5.45
CA ALA A 447 -10.04 3.07 6.78
C ALA A 447 -8.72 3.25 7.56
N PRO A 448 -8.74 3.31 8.90
CA PRO A 448 -7.50 3.28 9.66
C PRO A 448 -6.78 1.95 9.53
N LEU A 449 -5.47 1.97 9.78
CA LEU A 449 -4.61 0.80 9.78
C LEU A 449 -4.28 0.39 11.22
N SER A 450 -4.39 -0.90 11.52
CA SER A 450 -3.75 -1.48 12.70
C SER A 450 -2.37 -2.04 12.34
N GLU A 451 -1.42 -1.89 13.24
CA GLU A 451 -0.06 -2.41 13.04
C GLU A 451 -0.05 -3.92 13.28
N GLY A 452 0.43 -4.65 12.28
CA GLY A 452 0.75 -6.07 12.37
C GLY A 452 2.22 -6.31 12.71
N LYS A 453 2.76 -7.44 12.25
CA LYS A 453 4.16 -7.82 12.50
C LYS A 453 5.13 -6.86 11.79
N GLN A 454 6.20 -6.50 12.48
CA GLN A 454 7.31 -5.70 11.94
C GLN A 454 8.59 -6.52 12.00
N ASP A 455 9.25 -6.70 10.84
CA ASP A 455 10.55 -7.36 10.76
C ASP A 455 11.59 -6.34 10.28
N TYR A 456 12.63 -6.09 11.08
CA TYR A 456 13.74 -5.21 10.72
C TYR A 456 14.98 -6.06 10.43
N VAL A 457 15.59 -5.86 9.27
CA VAL A 457 16.84 -6.53 8.89
C VAL A 457 17.95 -5.48 8.82
N GLY A 458 18.88 -5.55 9.78
CA GLY A 458 20.05 -4.69 9.80
C GLY A 458 20.98 -4.95 8.60
N PRO A 459 21.59 -3.91 7.99
CA PRO A 459 22.47 -4.07 6.83
C PRO A 459 23.71 -4.93 7.10
N THR A 460 24.19 -4.94 8.35
CA THR A 460 25.39 -5.68 8.76
C THR A 460 25.17 -7.19 8.69
N LEU A 461 24.04 -7.71 9.16
CA LEU A 461 23.69 -9.13 9.03
C LEU A 461 23.57 -9.56 7.56
N GLY A 462 23.01 -8.71 6.70
CA GLY A 462 22.90 -8.93 5.27
C GLY A 462 24.26 -8.99 4.58
N SER A 463 25.07 -7.92 4.68
CA SER A 463 26.34 -7.78 3.96
C SER A 463 27.36 -8.89 4.25
N ASP A 464 27.48 -9.32 5.51
CA ASP A 464 28.38 -10.41 5.89
C ASP A 464 27.90 -11.76 5.34
N THR A 465 26.61 -12.03 5.50
CA THR A 465 25.99 -13.27 5.04
C THR A 465 26.05 -13.38 3.51
N ILE A 466 25.84 -12.28 2.78
CA ILE A 466 25.99 -12.23 1.32
C ILE A 466 27.43 -12.54 0.91
N ARG A 467 28.41 -11.94 1.58
CA ARG A 467 29.82 -12.16 1.25
C ARG A 467 30.22 -13.61 1.46
N HIS A 468 29.81 -14.22 2.55
CA HIS A 468 30.04 -15.65 2.80
C HIS A 468 29.30 -16.53 1.80
N ALA A 469 28.02 -16.26 1.53
CA ALA A 469 27.22 -17.01 0.56
C ALA A 469 27.79 -16.92 -0.87
N ARG A 470 28.17 -15.72 -1.31
CA ARG A 470 28.81 -15.50 -2.62
C ARG A 470 30.12 -16.25 -2.72
N ASN A 471 30.97 -16.18 -1.69
CA ASN A 471 32.26 -16.85 -1.71
C ASN A 471 32.08 -18.38 -1.70
N ALA A 472 31.16 -18.92 -0.90
CA ALA A 472 30.83 -20.34 -0.89
C ALA A 472 30.30 -20.83 -2.25
N MET A 473 29.40 -20.05 -2.87
CA MET A 473 28.86 -20.34 -4.20
C MET A 473 29.97 -20.35 -5.26
N LEU A 474 30.83 -19.32 -5.31
CA LEU A 474 31.92 -19.25 -6.29
C LEU A 474 32.91 -20.40 -6.14
N VAL A 475 33.29 -20.75 -4.91
CA VAL A 475 34.17 -21.90 -4.65
C VAL A 475 33.49 -23.20 -5.07
N GLY A 476 32.22 -23.41 -4.71
CA GLY A 476 31.46 -24.59 -5.10
C GLY A 476 31.36 -24.76 -6.62
N ILE A 477 30.98 -23.69 -7.33
CA ILE A 477 30.91 -23.67 -8.80
C ILE A 477 32.28 -24.00 -9.40
N ALA A 478 33.35 -23.35 -8.92
CA ALA A 478 34.69 -23.58 -9.44
C ALA A 478 35.15 -25.04 -9.26
N LEU A 479 34.87 -25.65 -8.11
CA LEU A 479 35.18 -27.06 -7.83
C LEU A 479 34.44 -27.99 -8.79
N VAL A 480 33.14 -27.77 -8.99
CA VAL A 480 32.32 -28.61 -9.87
C VAL A 480 32.75 -28.46 -11.34
N LEU A 481 32.97 -27.23 -11.82
CA LEU A 481 33.44 -27.00 -13.20
C LEU A 481 34.83 -27.61 -13.43
N THR A 482 35.72 -27.53 -12.44
CA THR A 482 37.06 -28.15 -12.53
C THR A 482 36.96 -29.67 -12.59
N PHE A 483 36.14 -30.28 -11.73
CA PHE A 483 35.88 -31.72 -11.76
C PHE A 483 35.31 -32.16 -13.12
N MET A 484 34.33 -31.44 -13.66
CA MET A 484 33.72 -31.75 -14.96
C MET A 484 34.74 -31.67 -16.10
N ALA A 485 35.58 -30.63 -16.12
CA ALA A 485 36.61 -30.47 -17.13
C ALA A 485 37.63 -31.62 -17.11
N ILE A 486 38.05 -32.06 -15.91
CA ILE A 486 39.03 -33.14 -15.74
C ILE A 486 38.40 -34.50 -16.07
N TYR A 487 37.23 -34.81 -15.53
CA TYR A 487 36.63 -36.14 -15.63
C TYR A 487 36.01 -36.44 -17.00
N TYR A 488 35.41 -35.43 -17.66
CA TYR A 488 34.73 -35.61 -18.95
C TYR A 488 35.54 -35.09 -20.16
N GLY A 489 36.69 -34.45 -19.96
CA GLY A 489 37.53 -33.94 -21.05
C GLY A 489 36.80 -32.88 -21.90
N TYR A 490 36.79 -33.05 -23.24
CA TYR A 490 36.11 -32.12 -24.15
C TYR A 490 34.61 -32.01 -23.90
N ALA A 491 33.94 -33.13 -23.60
CA ALA A 491 32.52 -33.12 -23.21
C ALA A 491 32.28 -32.33 -21.91
N GLY A 492 33.26 -32.32 -21.00
CA GLY A 492 33.25 -31.51 -19.78
C GLY A 492 33.32 -30.01 -20.04
N TRP A 493 34.16 -29.58 -20.99
CA TRP A 493 34.23 -28.16 -21.38
C TRP A 493 32.94 -27.65 -22.02
N ILE A 494 32.26 -28.48 -22.82
CA ILE A 494 30.95 -28.15 -23.39
C ILE A 494 29.91 -28.01 -22.28
N ALA A 495 29.89 -28.95 -21.33
CA ALA A 495 29.01 -28.89 -20.16
C ALA A 495 29.27 -27.62 -19.34
N ASN A 496 30.53 -27.28 -19.09
CA ASN A 496 30.89 -26.04 -18.37
C ASN A 496 30.39 -24.78 -19.10
N GLY A 497 30.53 -24.73 -20.43
CA GLY A 497 29.96 -23.66 -21.23
C GLY A 497 28.44 -23.56 -21.10
N ALA A 498 27.74 -24.69 -21.12
CA ALA A 498 26.29 -24.75 -20.95
C ALA A 498 25.84 -24.26 -19.58
N VAL A 499 26.56 -24.61 -18.51
CA VAL A 499 26.29 -24.14 -17.14
C VAL A 499 26.48 -22.63 -17.03
N LEU A 500 27.53 -22.06 -17.63
CA LEU A 500 27.76 -20.61 -17.62
C LEU A 500 26.68 -19.85 -18.40
N ILE A 501 26.27 -20.38 -19.55
CA ILE A 501 25.16 -19.83 -20.34
C ILE A 501 23.85 -19.95 -19.56
N ASN A 502 23.64 -21.06 -18.83
CA ASN A 502 22.47 -21.24 -17.97
C ASN A 502 22.40 -20.16 -16.89
N LEU A 503 23.49 -19.94 -16.16
CA LEU A 503 23.57 -18.92 -15.13
C LEU A 503 23.31 -17.51 -15.71
N ALA A 504 23.89 -17.20 -16.87
CA ALA A 504 23.65 -15.93 -17.55
C ALA A 504 22.19 -15.76 -17.98
N LEU A 505 21.58 -16.80 -18.54
CA LEU A 505 20.17 -16.78 -18.94
C LEU A 505 19.23 -16.65 -17.74
N GLN A 506 19.53 -17.35 -16.65
CA GLN A 506 18.76 -17.27 -15.42
C GLN A 506 18.77 -15.84 -14.87
N LEU A 507 19.96 -15.22 -14.74
CA LEU A 507 20.10 -13.84 -14.30
C LEU A 507 19.43 -12.85 -15.27
N ALA A 508 19.60 -13.02 -16.58
CA ALA A 508 18.98 -12.16 -17.58
C ALA A 508 17.44 -12.22 -17.50
N THR A 509 16.90 -13.42 -17.33
CA THR A 509 15.45 -13.63 -17.20
C THR A 509 14.91 -12.98 -15.93
N MET A 510 15.63 -13.08 -14.80
CA MET A 510 15.25 -12.36 -13.58
C MET A 510 15.19 -10.86 -13.79
N VAL A 511 16.21 -10.28 -14.44
CA VAL A 511 16.28 -8.85 -14.75
C VAL A 511 15.13 -8.43 -15.68
N LEU A 512 14.78 -9.26 -16.67
CA LEU A 512 13.69 -8.99 -17.60
C LEU A 512 12.32 -8.94 -16.90
N PHE A 513 12.08 -9.83 -15.94
CA PHE A 513 10.83 -9.89 -15.18
C PHE A 513 10.84 -9.02 -13.91
N GLY A 514 11.90 -8.25 -13.66
CA GLY A 514 12.05 -7.43 -12.45
C GLY A 514 12.12 -8.25 -11.15
N ALA A 515 12.48 -9.54 -11.24
CA ALA A 515 12.52 -10.44 -10.11
C ALA A 515 13.64 -10.06 -9.13
N THR A 516 13.30 -10.09 -7.85
CA THR A 516 14.20 -9.72 -6.76
C THR A 516 15.11 -10.88 -6.36
N ILE A 517 16.42 -10.63 -6.27
CA ILE A 517 17.40 -11.57 -5.74
C ILE A 517 17.42 -11.47 -4.22
N THR A 518 17.10 -12.57 -3.57
CA THR A 518 17.14 -12.74 -2.11
C THR A 518 18.28 -13.69 -1.72
N LEU A 519 18.63 -13.76 -0.44
CA LEU A 519 19.58 -14.73 0.10
C LEU A 519 19.15 -16.18 -0.19
N PRO A 520 17.89 -16.58 0.07
CA PRO A 520 17.38 -17.86 -0.44
C PRO A 520 17.44 -17.95 -1.97
N GLY A 521 17.15 -16.85 -2.68
CA GLY A 521 17.29 -16.79 -4.14
C GLY A 521 18.68 -17.20 -4.64
N LEU A 522 19.75 -16.76 -3.95
CA LEU A 522 21.13 -17.17 -4.20
C LEU A 522 21.35 -18.67 -3.96
N ALA A 523 20.73 -19.26 -2.93
CA ALA A 523 20.76 -20.71 -2.75
C ALA A 523 20.04 -21.44 -3.91
N GLY A 524 18.96 -20.86 -4.44
CA GLY A 524 18.28 -21.35 -5.64
C GLY A 524 19.18 -21.31 -6.88
N LEU A 525 19.95 -20.23 -7.07
CA LEU A 525 20.97 -20.14 -8.13
C LEU A 525 22.06 -21.21 -7.98
N ALA A 526 22.54 -21.45 -6.76
CA ALA A 526 23.52 -22.50 -6.52
C ALA A 526 22.96 -23.90 -6.81
N LEU A 527 21.70 -24.16 -6.41
CA LEU A 527 21.00 -25.41 -6.67
C LEU A 527 20.79 -25.65 -8.18
N THR A 528 20.43 -24.61 -8.95
CA THR A 528 20.22 -24.73 -10.40
C THR A 528 21.53 -24.97 -11.14
N VAL A 529 22.66 -24.45 -10.66
CA VAL A 529 23.98 -24.81 -11.20
C VAL A 529 24.29 -26.29 -10.97
N GLY A 530 24.02 -26.83 -9.77
CA GLY A 530 24.18 -28.26 -9.49
C GLY A 530 23.33 -29.14 -10.41
N MET A 531 22.05 -28.82 -10.57
CA MET A 531 21.15 -29.53 -11.49
C MET A 531 21.55 -29.37 -12.97
N SER A 532 22.16 -28.25 -13.35
CA SER A 532 22.66 -28.05 -14.72
C SER A 532 23.84 -28.95 -15.04
N VAL A 533 24.66 -29.24 -14.05
CA VAL A 533 25.76 -30.20 -14.20
C VAL A 533 25.21 -31.63 -14.30
N ASP A 534 24.21 -31.98 -13.49
CA ASP A 534 23.59 -33.31 -13.47
C ASP A 534 23.02 -33.74 -14.84
N ASN A 535 22.29 -32.84 -15.52
CA ASN A 535 21.82 -33.08 -16.90
C ASN A 535 22.96 -33.48 -17.85
N ASN A 536 24.06 -32.74 -17.77
CA ASN A 536 25.22 -32.96 -18.64
C ASN A 536 25.95 -34.27 -18.28
N VAL A 537 26.00 -34.62 -16.99
CA VAL A 537 26.53 -35.91 -16.51
C VAL A 537 25.70 -37.06 -17.08
N LEU A 538 24.37 -37.01 -16.98
CA LEU A 538 23.49 -38.06 -17.48
C LEU A 538 23.64 -38.27 -18.99
N ILE A 539 23.65 -37.17 -19.77
CA ILE A 539 23.88 -37.23 -21.22
C ILE A 539 25.25 -37.83 -21.52
N ASN A 540 26.31 -37.36 -20.87
CA ASN A 540 27.66 -37.83 -21.14
C ASN A 540 27.86 -39.31 -20.79
N GLU A 541 27.30 -39.78 -19.67
CA GLU A 541 27.41 -41.18 -19.29
C GLU A 541 26.57 -42.07 -20.21
N ARG A 542 25.38 -41.64 -20.62
CA ARG A 542 24.60 -42.37 -21.63
C ARG A 542 25.35 -42.45 -22.97
N ILE A 543 25.99 -41.37 -23.41
CA ILE A 543 26.84 -41.40 -24.62
C ILE A 543 28.01 -42.38 -24.46
N ARG A 544 28.66 -42.44 -23.28
CA ARG A 544 29.74 -43.41 -23.01
C ARG A 544 29.25 -44.85 -23.04
N GLU A 545 28.07 -45.13 -22.48
CA GLU A 545 27.45 -46.45 -22.49
C GLU A 545 27.22 -46.92 -23.94
N GLU A 546 26.62 -46.06 -24.77
CA GLU A 546 26.35 -46.33 -26.19
C GLU A 546 27.66 -46.51 -27.01
N LEU A 547 28.73 -45.81 -26.66
CA LEU A 547 30.07 -46.01 -27.23
C LEU A 547 30.69 -47.35 -26.82
N ARG A 548 30.52 -47.78 -25.56
CA ARG A 548 31.00 -49.08 -25.06
C ARG A 548 30.27 -50.25 -25.72
N GLU A 549 29.02 -50.06 -26.13
CA GLU A 549 28.26 -51.00 -26.97
C GLU A 549 28.75 -51.06 -28.43
N GLY A 550 29.77 -50.28 -28.80
CA GLY A 550 30.40 -50.30 -30.12
C GLY A 550 29.73 -49.42 -31.17
N LYS A 551 28.78 -48.55 -30.78
CA LYS A 551 28.15 -47.60 -31.72
C LYS A 551 29.16 -46.55 -32.17
N SER A 552 29.03 -46.10 -33.42
CA SER A 552 29.81 -44.97 -33.91
C SER A 552 29.54 -43.72 -33.07
N LEU A 553 30.52 -42.83 -32.95
CA LEU A 553 30.42 -41.59 -32.17
C LEU A 553 29.14 -40.78 -32.46
N ARG A 554 28.74 -40.72 -33.73
CA ARG A 554 27.52 -40.03 -34.14
C ARG A 554 26.26 -40.73 -33.66
N ALA A 555 26.19 -42.04 -33.85
CA ALA A 555 25.06 -42.84 -33.41
C ALA A 555 24.94 -42.84 -31.88
N ALA A 556 26.07 -42.87 -31.16
CA ALA A 556 26.11 -42.80 -29.71
C ALA A 556 25.62 -41.45 -29.16
N VAL A 557 25.98 -40.33 -29.82
CA VAL A 557 25.44 -39.00 -29.45
C VAL A 557 23.93 -38.96 -29.69
N ASP A 558 23.44 -39.36 -30.88
CA ASP A 558 22.02 -39.32 -31.18
C ASP A 558 21.19 -40.22 -30.23
N ALA A 559 21.67 -41.43 -29.92
CA ALA A 559 21.04 -42.35 -28.96
C ALA A 559 21.12 -41.84 -27.52
N GLY A 560 22.29 -41.31 -27.10
CA GLY A 560 22.50 -40.79 -25.76
C GLY A 560 21.53 -39.67 -25.41
N TYR A 561 21.32 -38.71 -26.32
CA TYR A 561 20.33 -37.65 -26.12
C TYR A 561 18.88 -38.18 -26.14
N ALA A 562 18.56 -39.16 -26.98
CA ALA A 562 17.21 -39.72 -27.05
C ALA A 562 16.83 -40.45 -25.75
N HIS A 563 17.75 -41.24 -25.18
CA HIS A 563 17.53 -42.00 -23.95
C HIS A 563 17.63 -41.14 -22.69
N ALA A 564 18.55 -40.17 -22.65
CA ALA A 564 18.68 -39.29 -21.48
C ALA A 564 17.54 -38.26 -21.35
N PHE A 565 16.87 -37.90 -22.46
CA PHE A 565 15.87 -36.83 -22.47
C PHE A 565 14.68 -37.09 -21.53
N SER A 566 14.12 -38.31 -21.50
CA SER A 566 12.95 -38.59 -20.66
C SER A 566 13.27 -38.43 -19.18
N ALA A 567 14.40 -39.00 -18.73
CA ALA A 567 14.84 -38.89 -17.34
C ALA A 567 15.12 -37.44 -16.94
N ILE A 568 15.75 -36.65 -17.82
CA ILE A 568 15.99 -35.21 -17.59
C ILE A 568 14.67 -34.46 -17.49
N PHE A 569 13.76 -34.69 -18.44
CA PHE A 569 12.47 -34.02 -18.48
C PHE A 569 11.64 -34.33 -17.24
N ASP A 570 11.54 -35.59 -16.83
CA ASP A 570 10.80 -36.03 -15.65
C ASP A 570 11.35 -35.41 -14.35
N GLY A 571 12.68 -35.32 -14.24
CA GLY A 571 13.34 -34.64 -13.13
C GLY A 571 12.98 -33.15 -13.05
N HIS A 572 13.09 -32.42 -14.17
CA HIS A 572 12.76 -30.99 -14.22
C HIS A 572 11.28 -30.73 -13.99
N VAL A 573 10.37 -31.56 -14.52
CA VAL A 573 8.92 -31.42 -14.26
C VAL A 573 8.63 -31.54 -12.77
N THR A 574 9.25 -32.49 -12.08
CA THR A 574 9.08 -32.67 -10.63
C THR A 574 9.55 -31.43 -9.85
N THR A 575 10.71 -30.87 -10.23
CA THR A 575 11.24 -29.63 -9.64
C THR A 575 10.35 -28.42 -9.95
N LEU A 576 9.81 -28.32 -11.17
CA LEU A 576 8.89 -27.26 -11.57
C LEU A 576 7.62 -27.28 -10.73
N ILE A 577 7.01 -28.45 -10.53
CA ILE A 577 5.80 -28.59 -9.69
C ILE A 577 6.11 -28.09 -8.28
N SER A 578 7.25 -28.49 -7.72
CA SER A 578 7.68 -28.05 -6.38
C SER A 578 7.89 -26.53 -6.33
N GLY A 579 8.51 -25.95 -7.35
CA GLY A 579 8.70 -24.51 -7.50
C GLY A 579 7.37 -23.74 -7.58
N VAL A 580 6.37 -24.25 -8.32
CA VAL A 580 5.04 -23.63 -8.43
C VAL A 580 4.31 -23.62 -7.08
N VAL A 581 4.38 -24.72 -6.32
CA VAL A 581 3.81 -24.80 -4.97
C VAL A 581 4.48 -23.77 -4.06
N LEU A 582 5.81 -23.67 -4.07
CA LEU A 582 6.54 -22.67 -3.29
C LEU A 582 6.21 -21.23 -3.72
N LEU A 583 5.96 -20.99 -5.01
CA LEU A 583 5.58 -19.67 -5.50
C LEU A 583 4.18 -19.24 -5.03
N GLN A 584 3.23 -20.18 -5.01
CA GLN A 584 1.85 -19.93 -4.61
C GLN A 584 1.73 -19.71 -3.09
N TYR A 585 2.34 -20.59 -2.29
CA TYR A 585 2.18 -20.60 -0.83
C TYR A 585 3.33 -19.94 -0.05
N GLY A 586 4.50 -19.78 -0.67
CA GLY A 586 5.65 -19.15 -0.03
C GLY A 586 5.42 -17.66 0.28
N THR A 587 6.21 -17.12 1.20
CA THR A 587 6.18 -15.70 1.56
C THR A 587 7.58 -15.08 1.44
N GLY A 588 7.64 -13.83 0.96
CA GLY A 588 8.85 -13.01 0.92
C GLY A 588 10.05 -13.78 0.32
N PRO A 589 11.10 -14.09 1.09
CA PRO A 589 12.31 -14.74 0.59
C PRO A 589 12.08 -16.11 -0.08
N VAL A 590 11.10 -16.89 0.38
CA VAL A 590 10.79 -18.22 -0.19
C VAL A 590 10.22 -18.10 -1.61
N LYS A 591 9.45 -17.04 -1.89
CA LYS A 591 9.00 -16.76 -3.26
C LYS A 591 10.18 -16.40 -4.16
N GLY A 592 11.14 -15.62 -3.65
CA GLY A 592 12.38 -15.31 -4.37
C GLY A 592 13.15 -16.58 -4.75
N PHE A 593 13.29 -17.53 -3.82
CA PHE A 593 13.87 -18.86 -4.10
C PHE A 593 13.06 -19.65 -5.14
N ALA A 594 11.73 -19.65 -5.05
CA ALA A 594 10.88 -20.36 -6.01
C ALA A 594 11.03 -19.80 -7.44
N VAL A 595 11.07 -18.46 -7.58
CA VAL A 595 11.27 -17.80 -8.88
C VAL A 595 12.64 -18.14 -9.46
N THR A 596 13.71 -18.06 -8.66
CA THR A 596 15.05 -18.41 -9.15
C THR A 596 15.11 -19.87 -9.60
N LEU A 597 14.52 -20.78 -8.82
CA LEU A 597 14.46 -22.20 -9.15
C LEU A 597 13.71 -22.46 -10.47
N LEU A 598 12.49 -21.93 -10.62
CA LEU A 598 11.66 -22.13 -11.81
C LEU A 598 12.36 -21.63 -13.09
N ILE A 599 12.90 -20.41 -13.03
CA ILE A 599 13.64 -19.82 -14.16
C ILE A 599 14.86 -20.68 -14.50
N GLY A 600 15.62 -21.08 -13.48
CA GLY A 600 16.84 -21.87 -13.68
C GLY A 600 16.57 -23.23 -14.30
N VAL A 601 15.51 -23.91 -13.87
CA VAL A 601 15.07 -25.21 -14.44
C VAL A 601 14.69 -25.08 -15.92
N ILE A 602 13.87 -24.08 -16.27
CA ILE A 602 13.46 -23.85 -17.67
C ILE A 602 14.68 -23.51 -18.53
N ALA A 603 15.54 -22.61 -18.05
CA ALA A 603 16.76 -22.24 -18.74
C ALA A 603 17.69 -23.46 -18.90
N ASN A 604 17.75 -24.35 -17.90
CA ASN A 604 18.61 -25.51 -17.89
C ASN A 604 18.15 -26.55 -18.92
N LEU A 605 16.85 -26.76 -19.08
CA LEU A 605 16.34 -27.63 -20.15
C LEU A 605 16.77 -27.14 -21.54
N PHE A 606 16.76 -25.82 -21.76
CA PHE A 606 17.25 -25.23 -23.00
C PHE A 606 18.78 -25.38 -23.16
N THR A 607 19.57 -25.00 -22.16
CA THR A 607 21.04 -25.01 -22.28
C THR A 607 21.61 -26.42 -22.24
N GLY A 608 21.17 -27.24 -21.30
CA GLY A 608 21.71 -28.57 -21.03
C GLY A 608 21.29 -29.63 -22.07
N VAL A 609 20.16 -29.45 -22.76
CA VAL A 609 19.70 -30.39 -23.80
C VAL A 609 19.82 -29.80 -25.21
N PHE A 610 19.26 -28.61 -25.45
CA PHE A 610 19.19 -28.07 -26.82
C PHE A 610 20.52 -27.44 -27.25
N ALA A 611 21.10 -26.55 -26.44
CA ALA A 611 22.32 -25.85 -26.81
C ALA A 611 23.54 -26.79 -26.87
N THR A 612 23.69 -27.67 -25.88
CA THR A 612 24.74 -28.73 -25.88
C THR A 612 24.62 -29.61 -27.10
N ARG A 613 23.42 -30.08 -27.48
CA ARG A 613 23.21 -30.91 -28.68
C ARG A 613 23.68 -30.23 -29.96
N VAL A 614 23.43 -28.92 -30.11
CA VAL A 614 23.89 -28.15 -31.28
C VAL A 614 25.42 -28.17 -31.37
N VAL A 615 26.11 -28.04 -30.24
CA VAL A 615 27.59 -28.06 -30.16
C VAL A 615 28.14 -29.47 -30.42
N PHE A 616 27.54 -30.51 -29.83
CA PHE A 616 27.93 -31.90 -30.07
C PHE A 616 27.72 -32.32 -31.53
N ASP A 617 26.59 -31.93 -32.14
CA ASP A 617 26.32 -32.17 -33.56
C ASP A 617 27.38 -31.50 -34.45
N TRP A 618 27.83 -30.30 -34.10
CA TRP A 618 28.88 -29.59 -34.83
C TRP A 618 30.25 -30.27 -34.67
N LEU A 619 30.62 -30.70 -33.47
CA LEU A 619 31.87 -31.42 -33.21
C LEU A 619 31.96 -32.75 -33.98
N VAL A 620 30.87 -33.51 -33.99
CA VAL A 620 30.84 -34.83 -34.63
C VAL A 620 30.68 -34.73 -36.15
N ARG A 621 29.79 -33.85 -36.63
CA ARG A 621 29.44 -33.77 -38.06
C ARG A 621 30.33 -32.79 -38.83
N GLY A 622 30.73 -31.68 -38.20
CA GLY A 622 31.57 -30.64 -38.79
C GLY A 622 33.06 -30.93 -38.65
N LEU A 623 33.54 -31.09 -37.41
CA LEU A 623 34.98 -31.27 -37.11
C LEU A 623 35.48 -32.71 -37.16
N LYS A 624 34.58 -33.71 -37.29
CA LYS A 624 34.89 -35.15 -37.36
C LYS A 624 35.87 -35.62 -36.27
N VAL A 625 35.70 -35.11 -35.05
CA VAL A 625 36.56 -35.48 -33.92
C VAL A 625 36.41 -36.98 -33.65
N LYS A 626 37.52 -37.73 -33.58
CA LYS A 626 37.49 -39.19 -33.37
C LYS A 626 37.30 -39.60 -31.91
N THR A 627 37.52 -38.68 -30.97
CA THR A 627 37.44 -38.92 -29.52
C THR A 627 36.89 -37.67 -28.81
N LEU A 628 35.66 -37.76 -28.26
CA LEU A 628 35.02 -36.66 -27.50
C LEU A 628 35.26 -36.75 -25.99
N LEU A 629 35.62 -37.94 -25.53
CA LEU A 629 35.68 -38.31 -24.12
C LEU A 629 37.09 -38.82 -23.85
N GLY A 630 37.63 -38.50 -22.67
CA GLY A 630 38.90 -39.03 -22.19
C GLY A 630 38.78 -40.54 -21.98
N ALA A 631 38.82 -41.31 -23.07
CA ALA A 631 38.85 -42.76 -23.04
C ALA A 631 40.31 -43.19 -22.92
N LYS A 632 40.65 -43.73 -21.75
CA LYS A 632 41.45 -44.96 -21.74
C LYS A 632 40.48 -46.13 -21.72
#